data_AF-A0A359EI34-F1
#
_entry.id   AF-A0A359EI34-F1
#
_cell.length_a   1.000
_cell.length_b   1.000
_cell.length_c   1.000
_cell.angle_alpha   90.00
_cell.angle_beta   90.00
_cell.angle_gamma   90.00
#
_symmetry.space_group_name_H-M   'P 1'
#
loop_
_entity.id
_entity.type
_entity.pdbx_description
1 polymer ?
#
loop_
_entity_poly.entity_id
_entity_poly.type
_entity_poly.pdbx_seq_one_letter_code
_entity_poly.pdbx_strand_id
1 'polypeptide(L)' 'GLGGCIIGSVQRVKLHRELGLAENLHILVVLALGKPKETVMVETVGEDGDIKYWRDENHVHHVPKRSLDDLIVN' A
#
# COMPACT_ATOMS: atom_id res chain seq x y z
N GLY A 1 13.18 -6.94 -10.73
CA GLY A 1 11.76 -7.29 -10.85
C GLY A 1 10.93 -6.04 -11.06
N LEU A 2 9.60 -6.18 -11.21
CA LEU A 2 8.65 -5.07 -11.10
C LEU A 2 8.27 -4.86 -9.63
N GLY A 3 7.80 -3.66 -9.29
CA GLY A 3 7.12 -3.35 -8.04
C GLY A 3 5.63 -3.07 -8.28
N GLY A 4 4.86 -2.93 -7.21
CA GLY A 4 3.47 -2.56 -7.32
C GLY A 4 2.84 -2.00 -6.05
N CYS A 5 1.63 -1.46 -6.21
CA CYS A 5 0.82 -0.89 -5.14
C CYS A 5 -0.61 -1.41 -5.22
N ILE A 6 -1.15 -1.89 -4.09
CA ILE A 6 -2.55 -2.28 -3.93
C ILE A 6 -3.33 -1.02 -3.55
N ILE A 7 -4.27 -0.60 -4.41
CA ILE A 7 -5.04 0.63 -4.21
C ILE A 7 -6.50 0.28 -3.97
N GLY A 8 -6.94 0.46 -2.71
CA GLY A 8 -8.35 0.32 -2.33
C GLY A 8 -9.16 1.61 -2.48
N SER A 9 -8.51 2.78 -2.44
CA SER A 9 -9.13 4.09 -2.56
C SER A 9 -9.20 4.55 -4.03
N VAL A 10 -10.15 4.01 -4.78
CA VAL A 10 -10.34 4.32 -6.21
C VAL A 10 -11.76 4.81 -6.51
N GLN A 11 -11.90 5.59 -7.59
CA GLN A 11 -13.19 6.08 -8.08
C GLN A 11 -13.97 4.96 -8.81
N ARG A 12 -14.49 3.99 -8.05
CA ARG A 12 -15.05 2.73 -8.58
C ARG A 12 -16.12 2.92 -9.67
N VAL A 13 -17.10 3.81 -9.45
CA VAL A 13 -18.18 4.06 -10.42
C VAL A 13 -17.62 4.59 -11.74
N LYS A 14 -16.71 5.57 -11.66
CA LYS A 14 -16.05 6.12 -12.85
C LYS A 14 -15.25 5.03 -13.56
N LEU A 15 -14.40 4.32 -12.83
CA LEU A 15 -13.52 3.30 -13.40
C LEU A 15 -14.30 2.15 -14.04
N HIS A 16 -15.40 1.70 -13.42
CA HIS A 16 -16.28 0.66 -13.97
C HIS A 16 -16.84 1.07 -15.33
N ARG A 17 -17.35 2.31 -15.44
CA ARG A 17 -17.84 2.88 -16.70
C ARG A 17 -16.74 3.02 -17.76
N GLU A 18 -15.61 3.62 -17.41
CA GLU A 18 -14.52 3.86 -18.38
C GLU A 18 -13.90 2.55 -18.90
N LEU A 19 -13.89 1.49 -18.08
CA LEU A 19 -13.42 0.17 -18.49
C LEU A 19 -14.50 -0.68 -19.18
N GLY A 20 -15.74 -0.20 -19.24
CA GLY A 20 -16.87 -0.94 -19.85
C GLY A 20 -17.14 -2.28 -19.15
N LEU A 21 -17.03 -2.33 -17.82
CA LEU A 21 -17.26 -3.56 -17.07
C LEU A 21 -18.75 -3.94 -17.07
N ALA A 22 -19.04 -5.23 -17.03
CA ALA A 22 -20.41 -5.72 -16.85
C ALA A 22 -20.95 -5.35 -15.45
N GLU A 23 -22.27 -5.15 -15.34
CA GLU A 23 -22.91 -4.71 -14.09
C GLU A 23 -22.72 -5.67 -12.92
N ASN A 24 -22.57 -6.97 -13.18
CA ASN A 24 -22.35 -7.99 -12.17
C ASN A 24 -20.87 -8.10 -11.71
N LEU A 25 -19.97 -7.26 -12.24
CA LEU A 25 -18.56 -7.23 -11.86
C LEU A 25 -18.27 -6.06 -10.92
N HIS A 26 -17.53 -6.34 -9.84
CA HIS A 26 -17.14 -5.35 -8.85
C HIS A 26 -15.62 -5.17 -8.81
N ILE A 27 -15.16 -3.92 -8.78
CA ILE A 27 -13.74 -3.60 -8.60
C ILE A 27 -13.41 -3.64 -7.10
N LEU A 28 -12.69 -4.69 -6.68
CA LEU A 28 -12.24 -4.83 -5.30
C LEU A 28 -11.04 -3.90 -5.02
N VAL A 29 -9.99 -4.02 -5.83
CA VAL A 29 -8.75 -3.24 -5.75
C VAL A 29 -8.19 -2.97 -7.14
N VAL A 30 -7.28 -2.00 -7.25
CA VAL A 30 -6.43 -1.82 -8.43
C VAL A 30 -4.99 -2.15 -8.06
N LEU A 31 -4.30 -2.90 -8.92
CA LEU A 31 -2.88 -3.20 -8.81
C LEU A 31 -2.10 -2.33 -9.79
N ALA A 32 -1.45 -1.27 -9.28
CA ALA A 32 -0.52 -0.49 -10.09
C ALA A 32 0.82 -1.25 -10.17
N LEU A 33 1.34 -1.49 -11.36
CA LEU A 33 2.60 -2.21 -11.60
C LEU A 33 3.58 -1.34 -12.39
N GLY A 34 4.87 -1.43 -12.08
CA GLY A 34 5.89 -0.69 -12.80
C GLY A 34 7.32 -1.00 -12.35
N LYS A 35 8.30 -0.39 -12.99
CA LYS A 35 9.69 -0.45 -12.53
C LYS A 35 9.82 0.39 -11.24
N PRO A 36 10.33 -0.16 -10.13
CA PRO A 36 10.51 0.61 -8.90
C PRO A 36 11.40 1.85 -9.13
N LYS A 37 11.03 2.97 -8.51
CA LYS A 37 11.76 4.25 -8.57
C LYS A 37 12.18 4.79 -7.20
N GLU A 38 11.70 4.18 -6.12
CA GLU A 38 12.02 4.56 -4.74
C GLU A 38 12.62 3.37 -3.98
N THR A 39 13.42 3.67 -2.97
CA THR A 39 13.92 2.69 -2.00
C THR A 39 12.91 2.60 -0.86
N VAL A 40 12.48 1.40 -0.50
CA VAL A 40 11.56 1.17 0.62
C VAL A 40 12.34 0.49 1.74
N MET A 41 12.23 1.04 2.96
CA MET A 41 12.80 0.44 4.16
C MET A 41 11.69 0.09 5.14
N VAL A 42 11.64 -1.18 5.52
CA VAL A 42 10.79 -1.63 6.62
C VAL A 42 11.56 -1.46 7.92
N GLU A 43 10.91 -0.85 8.91
CA GLU A 43 11.48 -0.63 10.23
C GLU A 43 10.52 -1.11 11.32
N THR A 44 11.03 -1.34 12.52
CA THR A 44 10.19 -1.69 13.66
C THR A 44 9.50 -0.43 14.17
N VAL A 45 8.22 -0.53 14.53
CA VAL A 45 7.48 0.58 15.15
C VAL A 45 8.21 1.06 16.42
N GLY A 46 8.34 2.38 16.55
CA GLY A 46 8.99 3.02 17.70
C GLY A 46 8.12 3.05 18.95
N GLU A 47 8.66 3.60 20.04
CA GLU A 47 7.96 3.70 21.33
C GLU A 47 6.67 4.53 21.28
N ASP A 48 6.54 5.45 20.30
CA ASP A 48 5.34 6.26 20.09
C ASP A 48 4.18 5.49 19.44
N GLY A 49 4.45 4.29 18.91
CA GLY A 49 3.45 3.45 18.26
C GLY A 49 2.98 3.95 16.89
N ASP A 50 3.62 4.95 16.28
CA ASP A 50 3.17 5.47 14.99
C ASP A 50 3.47 4.47 13.86
N ILE A 51 2.46 4.23 13.02
CA ILE A 51 2.51 3.30 11.89
C ILE A 51 2.44 4.02 10.55
N LYS A 52 2.36 5.36 10.56
CA LYS A 52 2.35 6.14 9.33
C LYS A 52 3.70 6.02 8.65
N TYR A 53 3.66 5.64 7.37
CA TYR A 53 4.84 5.72 6.53
C TYR A 53 5.26 7.18 6.34
N TRP A 54 6.55 7.39 6.12
CA TRP A 54 7.13 8.72 5.94
C TRP A 54 8.29 8.64 4.95
N ARG A 55 8.88 9.80 4.62
CA ARG A 55 10.04 9.90 3.74
C ARG A 55 11.14 10.70 4.40
N ASP A 56 12.36 10.21 4.31
CA ASP A 56 13.54 10.90 4.82
C ASP A 56 14.11 11.90 3.79
N GLU A 57 15.18 12.58 4.17
CA GLU A 57 15.90 13.55 3.34
C GLU A 57 16.52 12.91 2.07
N ASN A 58 16.75 11.60 2.10
CA ASN A 58 17.26 10.83 0.97
C ASN A 58 16.15 10.23 0.09
N HIS A 59 14.89 10.58 0.35
CA HIS A 59 13.70 10.04 -0.31
C HIS A 59 13.50 8.53 -0.16
N VAL A 60 14.06 7.91 0.89
CA VAL A 60 13.72 6.54 1.29
C VAL A 60 12.30 6.55 1.86
N HIS A 61 11.50 5.56 1.47
CA HIS A 61 10.15 5.37 1.98
C HIS A 61 10.19 4.42 3.18
N HIS A 62 10.04 4.99 4.38
CA HIS A 62 10.06 4.25 5.63
C HIS A 62 8.67 3.72 5.95
N VAL A 63 8.57 2.43 6.25
CA VAL A 63 7.32 1.73 6.53
C VAL A 63 7.42 1.03 7.89
N PRO A 64 6.94 1.66 8.97
CA PRO A 64 6.93 1.04 10.29
C PRO A 64 6.02 -0.21 10.31
N LYS A 65 6.53 -1.31 10.87
CA LYS A 65 5.80 -2.57 11.07
C LYS A 65 5.90 -3.03 12.52
N ARG A 66 4.76 -3.47 13.06
CA ARG A 66 4.69 -4.10 14.38
C ARG A 66 5.57 -5.34 14.42
N SER A 67 6.19 -5.58 15.57
CA SER A 67 6.94 -6.81 15.78
C SER A 67 6.01 -8.02 15.81
N LEU A 68 6.56 -9.24 15.70
CA LEU A 68 5.75 -10.45 15.77
C LEU A 68 5.05 -10.59 17.13
N ASP A 69 5.77 -10.26 18.21
CA ASP A 69 5.27 -10.37 19.59
C ASP A 69 4.07 -9.44 19.83
N ASP A 70 4.02 -8.28 19.15
CA ASP A 70 2.88 -7.35 19.21
C ASP A 70 1.63 -7.88 18.47
N LEU A 71 1.77 -8.91 17.62
CA LEU A 71 0.69 -9.44 16.79
C LEU A 71 0.05 -10.70 17.38
N ILE A 72 0.75 -11.43 18.24
CA ILE A 72 0.27 -12.69 18.82
C ILE A 72 -0.44 -12.39 20.16
N VAL A 73 -1.73 -12.73 20.24
CA VAL A 73 -2.55 -12.61 21.45
C VAL A 73 -2.95 -14.01 21.90
N ASN A 74 -2.75 -14.32 23.18
CA ASN A 74 -3.07 -15.62 23.79
C ASN A 74 -4.42 -15.60 24.52
#